data_AF-K4K104-F1
#
_entry.id   AF-K4K104-F1
#
_cell.length_a   1.000
_cell.length_b   1.000
_cell.length_c   1.000
_cell.angle_alpha   90.00
_cell.angle_beta   90.00
_cell.angle_gamma   90.00
#
_symmetry.space_group_name_H-M   'P 1'
#
loop_
_entity.id
_entity.type
_entity.pdbx_description
1 polymer ?
#
loop_
_entity_poly.entity_id
_entity_poly.type
_entity_poly.pdbx_seq_one_letter_code
_entity_poly.pdbx_strand_id
1 'polypeptide(L)'
;GPGCPVCVMPKGRIEDAVALCQLPNIIFTTFGDAMRVPGAKTSLLQAKAQGADIRMVYSPLDSLTIAKENPHKEIIFFGLGFETTTP
;
A
#
# COMPACT_ATOMS: atom_id res chain seq x y z
N GLY A 1 -18.89 -13.99 7.69
CA GLY A 1 -17.61 -14.09 6.94
C GLY A 1 -16.47 -13.58 7.81
N PRO A 2 -15.20 -13.83 7.45
CA PRO A 2 -14.06 -13.34 8.22
C PRO A 2 -14.06 -11.80 8.16
N GLY A 3 -14.49 -11.16 9.25
CA GLY A 3 -14.81 -9.72 9.31
C GLY A 3 -13.60 -8.77 9.32
N CYS A 4 -12.43 -9.19 8.82
CA CYS A 4 -11.24 -8.36 8.74
C CYS A 4 -10.45 -8.68 7.46
N PRO A 5 -10.44 -7.78 6.45
CA PRO A 5 -9.78 -8.02 5.15
C PRO A 5 -8.27 -8.20 5.30
N VAL A 6 -7.67 -7.54 6.29
CA VAL A 6 -6.26 -7.70 6.63
C VAL A 6 -5.92 -9.10 7.13
N CYS A 7 -6.80 -9.72 7.93
CA CYS A 7 -6.54 -11.02 8.54
C CYS A 7 -6.53 -12.19 7.54
N VAL A 8 -7.05 -12.00 6.33
CA VAL A 8 -7.10 -13.02 5.28
C VAL A 8 -6.19 -12.72 4.09
N MET A 9 -5.40 -11.65 4.15
CA MET A 9 -4.52 -11.27 3.06
C MET A 9 -3.40 -12.30 2.86
N PRO A 10 -3.24 -12.87 1.64
CA PRO A 10 -2.12 -13.77 1.36
C PRO A 10 -0.78 -13.04 1.52
N LYS A 11 0.18 -13.66 2.21
CA LYS A 11 1.52 -13.09 2.41
C LYS A 11 2.20 -12.68 1.10
N GLY A 12 1.95 -13.42 0.02
CA GLY A 12 2.46 -13.10 -1.32
C GLY A 12 2.05 -11.70 -1.81
N ARG A 13 0.82 -11.25 -1.50
CA ARG A 13 0.37 -9.89 -1.90
C ARG A 13 1.14 -8.78 -1.18
N ILE A 14 1.53 -9.00 0.07
CA ILE A 14 2.38 -8.05 0.79
C ILE A 14 3.80 -8.07 0.23
N GLU A 15 4.34 -9.23 -0.16
CA GLU A 15 5.64 -9.30 -0.82
C GLU A 15 5.65 -8.53 -2.14
N ASP A 16 4.61 -8.71 -2.97
CA ASP A 16 4.48 -7.96 -4.23
C ASP A 16 4.40 -6.44 -3.98
N ALA A 17 3.63 -6.03 -2.96
CA ALA A 17 3.54 -4.63 -2.55
C ALA A 17 4.89 -4.07 -2.08
N VAL A 18 5.63 -4.82 -1.27
CA VAL A 18 6.97 -4.44 -0.80
C VAL A 18 7.94 -4.32 -1.99
N ALA A 19 7.89 -5.24 -2.95
CA ALA A 19 8.73 -5.19 -4.15
C ALA A 19 8.45 -3.92 -4.98
N LEU A 20 7.18 -3.54 -5.14
CA LEU A 20 6.80 -2.30 -5.82
C LEU A 20 7.31 -1.05 -5.09
N CYS A 21 7.28 -1.05 -3.76
CA CYS A 21 7.77 0.06 -2.94
C CYS A 21 9.28 0.33 -3.10
N GLN A 22 10.05 -0.67 -3.57
CA GLN A 22 11.50 -0.58 -3.75
C GLN A 22 11.91 -0.10 -5.15
N LEU A 23 10.95 0.02 -6.09
CA LEU A 23 11.23 0.54 -7.41
C LEU A 23 11.54 2.05 -7.36
N PRO A 24 12.45 2.54 -8.21
CA PRO A 24 12.78 3.97 -8.26
C PRO A 24 11.59 4.79 -8.74
N ASN A 25 11.51 6.04 -8.28
CA ASN A 25 10.50 7.03 -8.69
C ASN A 25 9.04 6.66 -8.37
N ILE A 26 8.81 5.72 -7.45
CA ILE A 26 7.47 5.36 -6.99
C ILE A 26 7.13 6.07 -5.68
N ILE A 27 5.87 6.50 -5.55
CA ILE A 27 5.22 6.73 -4.26
C ILE A 27 4.14 5.68 -4.10
N PHE A 28 4.28 4.84 -3.08
CA PHE A 28 3.30 3.82 -2.77
C PHE A 28 2.30 4.36 -1.74
N THR A 29 1.01 4.25 -2.02
CA THR A 29 -0.06 4.71 -1.13
C THR A 29 -0.92 3.54 -0.69
N THR A 30 -1.31 3.52 0.58
CA THR A 30 -2.14 2.44 1.13
C THR A 30 -2.89 2.93 2.37
N PHE A 31 -3.93 2.20 2.76
CA PHE A 31 -4.55 2.39 4.07
C PHE A 31 -3.63 1.97 5.22
N GLY A 32 -3.87 2.53 6.41
CA GLY A 32 -3.03 2.30 7.58
C GLY A 32 -3.07 0.88 8.15
N ASP A 33 -4.15 0.16 7.88
CA ASP A 33 -4.35 -1.23 8.28
C ASP A 33 -3.39 -2.19 7.55
N ALA A 34 -3.03 -1.88 6.30
CA ALA A 34 -2.04 -2.58 5.49
C ALA A 34 -0.61 -2.52 6.05
N MET A 35 -0.28 -1.43 6.77
CA MET A 35 1.11 -1.11 7.11
C MET A 35 1.77 -2.16 7.99
N ARG A 36 1.01 -2.76 8.90
CA ARG A 36 1.51 -3.72 9.89
C ARG A 36 1.31 -5.17 9.49
N VAL A 37 0.71 -5.43 8.32
CA VAL A 37 0.46 -6.81 7.89
C VAL A 37 1.79 -7.48 7.60
N PRO A 38 2.08 -8.63 8.23
CA PRO A 38 3.34 -9.32 8.02
C PRO A 38 3.38 -9.92 6.60
N GLY A 39 4.40 -9.55 5.83
CA GLY A 39 4.78 -10.25 4.61
C GLY A 39 5.48 -11.58 4.91
N ALA A 40 6.08 -12.17 3.88
CA ALA A 40 6.94 -13.33 4.04
C ALA A 40 8.31 -12.94 4.63
N LYS A 41 8.83 -11.77 4.26
CA LYS A 41 10.12 -11.24 4.70
C LYS A 41 9.98 -9.97 5.54
N THR A 42 9.19 -9.02 5.07
CA THR A 42 9.03 -7.70 5.73
C THR A 42 7.59 -7.19 5.64
N SER A 43 7.22 -6.23 6.48
CA SER A 43 5.98 -5.46 6.33
C SER A 43 6.20 -4.15 5.55
N LEU A 44 5.11 -3.53 5.08
CA LEU A 44 5.16 -2.19 4.47
C LEU A 44 5.71 -1.14 5.44
N LEU A 45 5.43 -1.26 6.74
CA LEU A 45 6.02 -0.38 7.75
C LEU A 45 7.54 -0.54 7.84
N GLN A 46 8.07 -1.75 7.73
CA GLN A 46 9.51 -2.00 7.71
C GLN A 46 10.14 -1.49 6.41
N ALA A 47 9.50 -1.71 5.25
CA ALA A 47 9.96 -1.19 3.97
C ALA A 47 10.03 0.36 3.98
N LYS A 48 9.04 1.02 4.59
CA LYS A 48 9.06 2.49 4.81
C LYS A 48 10.25 2.91 5.67
N ALA A 49 10.54 2.18 6.74
CA ALA A 49 11.68 2.47 7.61
C ALA A 49 13.04 2.27 6.90
N GLN A 50 13.08 1.44 5.85
CA GLN A 50 14.25 1.22 4.99
C GLN A 50 14.39 2.27 3.87
N GLY A 51 13.48 3.25 3.79
CA GLY A 51 13.58 4.38 2.86
C GLY A 51 12.60 4.35 1.67
N ALA A 52 11.70 3.37 1.59
CA ALA A 52 10.64 3.39 0.59
C ALA A 52 9.67 4.57 0.83
N ASP A 53 9.28 5.29 -0.24
CA ASP A 53 8.31 6.40 -0.17
C ASP A 53 6.88 5.83 -0.08
N ILE A 54 6.50 5.40 1.13
CA ILE A 54 5.18 4.85 1.44
C ILE A 54 4.35 5.87 2.22
N ARG A 55 3.20 6.26 1.66
CA ARG A 55 2.30 7.26 2.25
C ARG A 55 0.97 6.61 2.65
N MET A 56 0.60 6.79 3.90
CA MET A 56 -0.71 6.35 4.37
C MET A 56 -1.76 7.33 3.88
N VAL A 57 -2.85 6.80 3.34
CA VAL A 57 -4.00 7.58 2.87
C VAL A 57 -5.27 7.13 3.58
N TYR A 58 -6.26 8.01 3.65
CA TYR A 58 -7.59 7.71 4.21
C TYR A 58 -8.60 7.41 3.11
N SER A 59 -8.31 7.82 1.88
CA SER A 59 -9.12 7.49 0.70
C SER A 59 -8.25 7.24 -0.55
N PRO A 60 -8.75 6.51 -1.56
CA PRO A 60 -8.07 6.41 -2.85
C PRO A 60 -7.88 7.78 -3.53
N LEU A 61 -8.77 8.74 -3.28
CA LEU A 61 -8.69 10.11 -3.83
C LEU A 61 -7.47 10.88 -3.30
N ASP A 62 -7.00 10.59 -2.09
CA ASP A 62 -5.78 11.19 -1.56
C ASP A 62 -4.57 10.80 -2.41
N SER A 63 -4.56 9.57 -2.97
CA SER A 63 -3.52 9.11 -3.89
C SER A 63 -3.52 9.90 -5.19
N LEU A 64 -4.70 10.30 -5.68
CA LEU A 64 -4.83 11.16 -6.85
C LEU A 64 -4.30 12.58 -6.56
N THR A 65 -4.56 13.12 -5.38
CA THR A 65 -3.99 14.41 -4.95
C THR A 65 -2.46 14.33 -4.91
N ILE A 66 -1.90 13.27 -4.31
CA ILE A 66 -0.45 13.03 -4.29
C ILE A 66 0.11 12.92 -5.72
N ALA A 67 -0.61 12.29 -6.65
CA ALA A 67 -0.19 12.21 -8.05
C ALA A 67 -0.10 13.59 -8.72
N LYS A 68 -1.09 14.45 -8.50
CA LYS A 68 -1.08 15.82 -9.04
C LYS A 68 0.07 16.66 -8.50
N GLU A 69 0.45 16.45 -7.25
CA GLU A 69 1.57 17.15 -6.59
C GLU A 69 2.95 16.58 -7.00
N ASN A 70 3.00 15.35 -7.51
CA ASN A 70 4.24 14.66 -7.86
C ASN A 70 4.19 14.16 -9.32
N PRO A 71 4.11 15.06 -10.33
CA PRO A 71 3.86 14.68 -11.73
C PRO A 71 4.99 13.88 -12.39
N HIS A 72 6.16 13.81 -11.75
CA HIS A 72 7.34 13.09 -12.22
C HIS A 72 7.52 11.73 -11.54
N LYS A 73 6.58 11.32 -10.67
CA LYS A 73 6.62 10.04 -9.96
C LYS A 73 5.41 9.19 -10.34
N GLU A 74 5.60 7.87 -10.30
CA GLU A 74 4.51 6.92 -10.43
C GLU A 74 3.85 6.70 -9.07
N ILE A 75 2.52 6.80 -9.03
CA ILE A 75 1.76 6.60 -7.79
C ILE A 75 1.04 5.26 -7.87
N ILE A 76 1.28 4.39 -6.91
CA ILE A 76 0.61 3.09 -6.81
C ILE A 76 -0.26 3.10 -5.55
N PHE A 77 -1.58 2.99 -5.74
CA PHE A 77 -2.50 2.80 -4.62
C PHE A 77 -2.79 1.31 -4.40
N PHE A 78 -2.45 0.81 -3.22
CA PHE A 78 -2.77 -0.53 -2.77
C PHE A 78 -4.04 -0.51 -1.93
N GLY A 79 -5.16 -0.83 -2.58
CA GLY A 79 -6.45 -0.96 -1.95
C GLY A 79 -6.60 -2.29 -1.22
N LEU A 80 -7.00 -2.23 0.05
CA LEU A 80 -7.43 -3.38 0.84
C LEU A 80 -8.94 -3.30 1.04
N GLY A 81 -9.66 -4.32 0.59
CA GLY A 81 -11.12 -4.33 0.66
C GLY A 81 -11.74 -5.63 0.18
N PHE A 82 -12.87 -6.03 0.80
CA PHE A 82 -13.87 -6.90 0.18
C PHE A 82 -14.83 -6.05 -0.68
N GLU A 83 -15.84 -6.68 -1.30
CA GLU A 83 -16.65 -6.17 -2.41
C GLU A 83 -17.10 -4.70 -2.33
N THR A 84 -17.23 -4.11 -1.13
CA THR A 84 -17.68 -2.73 -0.86
C THR A 84 -16.63 -1.62 -1.03
N THR A 85 -15.39 -1.95 -1.37
CA THR A 85 -14.32 -0.95 -1.64
C THR A 85 -13.96 -0.88 -3.13
N THR A 86 -14.73 -1.57 -3.96
CA THR A 86 -14.70 -1.52 -5.41
C THR A 86 -15.76 -0.51 -5.86
N PRO A 87 -15.41 0.57 -6.58
CA PRO A 87 -16.40 1.40 -7.27
C PRO A 87 -17.01 0.66 -8.47
#